data_AF-W3Y2N9-F1
#
_entry.id   AF-W3Y2N9-F1
#
_cell.length_a   1.000
_cell.length_b   1.000
_cell.length_c   1.000
_cell.angle_alpha   90.00
_cell.angle_beta   90.00
_cell.angle_gamma   90.00
#
_symmetry.space_group_name_H-M   'P 1'
#
loop_
_entity.id
_entity.type
_entity.pdbx_description
1 polymer ?
#
loop_
_entity_poly.entity_id
_entity_poly.type
_entity_poly.pdbx_seq_one_letter_code
_entity_poly.pdbx_strand_id
1 'polypeptide(L)'
;MVNGAKGTVNNLTNITWDPANITSGQSATEDQLKSVDNKIDKTEQNLTKKGLDFQGDAGTAIHKDLGQTLNITGGQADASKLSENNIGVVNNNGVMNVKLAKDLKGLDSVTTGQTVINNNGLTVGGNTFVTNNGFNANDTRIKNVKAGTDDSDAVNLKQLKEVSNNAAAAKTVVKAGKNINVTDSEDPQTKAKTYTVGLQDTVTLGSGNTAVNIDGTKGIVKAGEGNNAVTINGTDSTIKAGNVAIDGVKGNITSGKVLVNGAKGTVNNLTNITWDPANITSGQAATEDQLKSVDKKITDNGSNLTKKGLNFKGDDATSIHKDLGETLDVVGGTADKAKLTDNNIGVVSDNGKLNVKLAKELTGLTSVTTGDTTINNNGLTIGGKTFVTKDGFNANDTQIKNVKAGTDGNDAVNLNQLNEVKNASNTTVEGSKNINVDQTVDPATKAKTYKVALKDT
;
A
#
# COMPACT_ATOMS: atom_id res chain seq x y z
N MET A 1 -56.02 -172.48 2.99
CA MET A 1 -57.25 -172.87 2.25
C MET A 1 -57.35 -172.00 1.01
N VAL A 2 -57.35 -172.59 -0.19
CA VAL A 2 -57.48 -171.84 -1.46
C VAL A 2 -58.97 -171.72 -1.78
N ASN A 3 -59.48 -170.49 -1.90
CA ASN A 3 -60.86 -170.22 -2.31
C ASN A 3 -60.89 -169.77 -3.77
N GLY A 4 -61.07 -170.72 -4.68
CA GLY A 4 -61.06 -170.46 -6.12
C GLY A 4 -62.16 -169.51 -6.60
N ALA A 5 -63.29 -169.40 -5.90
CA ALA A 5 -64.38 -168.50 -6.28
C ALA A 5 -64.08 -167.02 -5.96
N LYS A 6 -63.29 -166.75 -4.91
CA LYS A 6 -62.88 -165.39 -4.51
C LYS A 6 -61.45 -165.04 -4.92
N GLY A 7 -60.70 -166.00 -5.47
CA GLY A 7 -59.29 -165.82 -5.82
C GLY A 7 -58.37 -165.60 -4.61
N THR A 8 -58.77 -166.00 -3.40
CA THR A 8 -58.01 -165.75 -2.17
C THR A 8 -57.35 -167.02 -1.61
N VAL A 9 -56.17 -166.86 -1.00
CA VAL A 9 -55.43 -167.94 -0.32
C VAL A 9 -55.24 -167.56 1.15
N ASN A 10 -55.98 -168.24 2.03
CA ASN A 10 -56.00 -167.93 3.46
C ASN A 10 -55.17 -168.94 4.28
N ASN A 11 -54.77 -168.54 5.50
CA ASN A 11 -53.92 -169.30 6.45
C ASN A 11 -52.48 -169.52 5.95
N LEU A 12 -51.95 -168.59 5.16
CA LEU A 12 -50.51 -168.55 4.88
C LEU A 12 -49.77 -168.16 6.16
N THR A 13 -48.63 -168.80 6.42
CA THR A 13 -47.83 -168.55 7.62
C THR A 13 -46.84 -167.41 7.45
N ASN A 14 -46.53 -166.95 6.23
CA ASN A 14 -45.63 -165.82 5.96
C ASN A 14 -46.34 -164.45 6.08
N ILE A 15 -46.87 -164.16 7.26
CA ILE A 15 -47.60 -162.91 7.53
C ILE A 15 -46.69 -161.77 8.02
N THR A 16 -45.41 -162.05 8.28
CA THR A 16 -44.42 -161.04 8.70
C THR A 16 -43.40 -160.80 7.59
N TRP A 17 -43.06 -159.53 7.36
CA TRP A 17 -42.02 -159.14 6.41
C TRP A 17 -40.66 -159.13 7.11
N ASP A 18 -39.74 -160.01 6.67
CA ASP A 18 -38.34 -160.03 7.09
C ASP A 18 -37.43 -159.83 5.86
N PRO A 19 -36.83 -158.64 5.69
CA PRO A 19 -35.99 -158.34 4.54
C PRO A 19 -34.66 -159.13 4.52
N ALA A 20 -34.26 -159.79 5.62
CA ALA A 20 -33.03 -160.58 5.68
C ALA A 20 -33.22 -162.03 5.20
N ASN A 21 -34.47 -162.54 5.17
CA ASN A 21 -34.79 -163.94 4.90
C ASN A 21 -35.88 -164.08 3.83
N ILE A 22 -35.58 -163.62 2.61
CA ILE A 22 -36.52 -163.64 1.48
C ILE A 22 -36.39 -164.96 0.71
N THR A 23 -37.48 -165.71 0.55
CA THR A 23 -37.52 -166.93 -0.27
C THR A 23 -38.10 -166.62 -1.65
N SER A 24 -37.29 -166.77 -2.70
CA SER A 24 -37.69 -166.43 -4.07
C SER A 24 -38.75 -167.38 -4.64
N GLY A 25 -39.69 -166.83 -5.41
CA GLY A 25 -40.77 -167.56 -6.09
C GLY A 25 -42.04 -167.81 -5.25
N GLN A 26 -42.04 -167.44 -3.96
CA GLN A 26 -43.21 -167.51 -3.10
C GLN A 26 -44.07 -166.24 -3.22
N SER A 27 -45.39 -166.40 -3.16
CA SER A 27 -46.32 -165.27 -3.12
C SER A 27 -46.23 -164.53 -1.78
N ALA A 28 -46.20 -163.20 -1.83
CA ALA A 28 -46.30 -162.36 -0.64
C ALA A 28 -47.75 -162.30 -0.13
N THR A 29 -47.93 -162.20 1.18
CA THR A 29 -49.25 -161.93 1.78
C THR A 29 -49.56 -160.44 1.76
N GLU A 30 -50.84 -160.08 1.80
CA GLU A 30 -51.26 -158.68 1.99
C GLU A 30 -50.67 -158.09 3.29
N ASP A 31 -50.48 -158.90 4.33
CA ASP A 31 -49.83 -158.49 5.58
C ASP A 31 -48.35 -158.09 5.37
N GLN A 32 -47.61 -158.81 4.53
CA GLN A 32 -46.24 -158.45 4.16
C GLN A 32 -46.17 -157.19 3.30
N LEU A 33 -47.04 -157.04 2.30
CA LEU A 33 -47.08 -155.85 1.44
C LEU A 33 -47.42 -154.60 2.24
N LYS A 34 -48.39 -154.69 3.15
CA LYS A 34 -48.74 -153.64 4.10
C LYS A 34 -47.56 -153.27 5.01
N SER A 35 -46.72 -154.23 5.40
CA SER A 35 -45.52 -153.95 6.21
C SER A 35 -44.48 -153.12 5.44
N VAL A 36 -44.26 -153.43 4.16
CA VAL A 36 -43.34 -152.68 3.28
C VAL A 36 -43.86 -151.28 2.98
N ASP A 37 -45.13 -151.17 2.61
CA ASP A 37 -45.81 -149.89 2.35
C ASP A 37 -45.70 -148.94 3.56
N ASN A 38 -46.02 -149.44 4.75
CA ASN A 38 -45.83 -148.71 6.01
C ASN A 38 -44.36 -148.28 6.25
N LYS A 39 -43.38 -149.05 5.77
CA LYS A 39 -41.95 -148.73 5.93
C LYS A 39 -41.51 -147.66 4.92
N ILE A 40 -42.05 -147.66 3.71
CA ILE A 40 -41.83 -146.61 2.70
C ILE A 40 -42.46 -145.31 3.19
N ASP A 41 -43.73 -145.31 3.60
CA ASP A 41 -44.42 -144.15 4.16
C ASP A 41 -43.70 -143.59 5.39
N LYS A 42 -43.26 -144.47 6.30
CA LYS A 42 -42.45 -144.04 7.45
C LYS A 42 -41.12 -143.45 7.02
N THR A 43 -40.48 -143.96 5.98
CA THR A 43 -39.20 -143.43 5.49
C THR A 43 -39.38 -142.07 4.85
N GLU A 44 -40.43 -141.89 4.03
CA GLU A 44 -40.80 -140.59 3.47
C GLU A 44 -41.11 -139.59 4.59
N GLN A 45 -41.95 -139.96 5.56
CA GLN A 45 -42.25 -139.10 6.72
C GLN A 45 -41.00 -138.78 7.54
N ASN A 46 -40.10 -139.75 7.75
CA ASN A 46 -38.89 -139.55 8.52
C ASN A 46 -37.88 -138.66 7.80
N LEU A 47 -37.72 -138.79 6.48
CA LEU A 47 -36.84 -137.91 5.71
C LEU A 47 -37.41 -136.49 5.61
N THR A 48 -38.72 -136.37 5.37
CA THR A 48 -39.40 -135.07 5.36
C THR A 48 -39.26 -134.36 6.70
N LYS A 49 -39.48 -135.06 7.82
CA LYS A 49 -39.30 -134.52 9.18
C LYS A 49 -37.85 -134.40 9.65
N LYS A 50 -36.90 -135.05 8.97
CA LYS A 50 -35.46 -134.91 9.29
C LYS A 50 -34.88 -133.65 8.67
N GLY A 51 -35.45 -133.18 7.56
CA GLY A 51 -35.30 -131.82 7.09
C GLY A 51 -33.86 -131.30 6.99
N LEU A 52 -33.73 -129.98 7.13
CA LEU A 52 -32.46 -129.27 7.31
C LEU A 52 -32.57 -128.28 8.48
N ASP A 53 -31.50 -128.16 9.25
CA ASP A 53 -31.36 -127.18 10.32
C ASP A 53 -30.49 -126.01 9.88
N PHE A 54 -30.95 -124.79 10.16
CA PHE A 54 -30.23 -123.54 9.88
C PHE A 54 -30.01 -122.77 11.17
N GLN A 55 -28.80 -122.31 11.46
CA GLN A 55 -28.49 -121.60 12.69
C GLN A 55 -27.86 -120.24 12.37
N GLY A 56 -28.44 -119.17 12.91
CA GLY A 56 -27.86 -117.83 12.89
C GLY A 56 -27.09 -117.52 14.16
N ASP A 57 -26.63 -116.27 14.29
CA ASP A 57 -25.75 -115.82 15.38
C ASP A 57 -26.36 -115.96 16.78
N ALA A 58 -27.69 -115.98 16.90
CA ALA A 58 -28.40 -116.17 18.17
C ALA A 58 -28.29 -117.61 18.73
N GLY A 59 -27.70 -118.55 17.97
CA GLY A 59 -27.38 -119.89 18.45
C GLY A 59 -28.56 -120.86 18.56
N THR A 60 -29.76 -120.48 18.14
CA THR A 60 -30.92 -121.39 18.05
C THR A 60 -31.08 -121.89 16.62
N ALA A 61 -31.17 -123.21 16.45
CA ALA A 61 -31.42 -123.82 15.14
C ALA A 61 -32.89 -123.65 14.73
N ILE A 62 -33.10 -123.31 13.46
CA ILE A 62 -34.39 -123.28 12.78
C ILE A 62 -34.47 -124.55 11.95
N HIS A 63 -35.37 -125.45 12.35
CA HIS A 63 -35.65 -126.67 11.60
C HIS A 63 -36.61 -126.40 10.44
N LYS A 64 -36.34 -126.98 9.28
CA LYS A 64 -37.21 -126.94 8.10
C LYS A 64 -37.37 -128.33 7.53
N ASP A 65 -38.60 -128.84 7.56
CA ASP A 65 -38.96 -130.07 6.86
C ASP A 65 -38.67 -129.91 5.36
N LEU A 66 -38.37 -131.02 4.67
CA LEU A 66 -38.16 -130.99 3.22
C LEU A 66 -39.40 -130.44 2.51
N GLY A 67 -39.20 -129.45 1.64
CA GLY A 67 -40.27 -128.74 0.93
C GLY A 67 -40.75 -127.44 1.59
N GLN A 68 -40.33 -127.13 2.83
CA GLN A 68 -40.62 -125.84 3.45
C GLN A 68 -39.66 -124.73 2.97
N THR A 69 -40.17 -123.51 2.86
CA THR A 69 -39.35 -122.32 2.55
C THR A 69 -38.67 -121.77 3.80
N LEU A 70 -37.38 -121.45 3.68
CA LEU A 70 -36.64 -120.60 4.62
C LEU A 70 -36.61 -119.16 4.09
N ASN A 71 -37.13 -118.22 4.86
CA ASN A 71 -37.09 -116.79 4.53
C ASN A 71 -35.88 -116.13 5.20
N ILE A 72 -35.12 -115.35 4.44
CA ILE A 72 -34.03 -114.48 4.92
C ILE A 72 -34.35 -113.06 4.48
N THR A 73 -34.59 -112.13 5.43
CA THR A 73 -35.08 -110.77 5.13
C THR A 73 -34.22 -109.68 5.80
N GLY A 74 -34.04 -108.53 5.11
CA GLY A 74 -33.18 -107.41 5.54
C GLY A 74 -33.91 -106.10 5.84
N GLY A 75 -35.23 -106.13 6.03
CA GLY A 75 -36.06 -104.98 6.44
C GLY A 75 -36.42 -103.96 5.34
N GLN A 76 -35.55 -103.70 4.35
CA GLN A 76 -35.85 -102.85 3.18
C GLN A 76 -36.27 -103.72 2.00
N ALA A 77 -37.45 -103.43 1.41
CA ALA A 77 -38.04 -104.21 0.32
C ALA A 77 -37.92 -103.54 -1.07
N ASP A 78 -37.64 -102.23 -1.11
CA ASP A 78 -37.45 -101.50 -2.36
C ASP A 78 -36.02 -101.72 -2.89
N ALA A 79 -35.92 -102.47 -3.99
CA ALA A 79 -34.64 -102.78 -4.62
C ALA A 79 -33.85 -101.54 -5.06
N SER A 80 -34.51 -100.42 -5.37
CA SER A 80 -33.82 -99.17 -5.76
C SER A 80 -33.11 -98.48 -4.60
N LYS A 81 -33.45 -98.84 -3.36
CA LYS A 81 -32.85 -98.32 -2.11
C LYS A 81 -31.82 -99.27 -1.51
N LEU A 82 -31.52 -100.37 -2.21
CA LEU A 82 -30.51 -101.34 -1.80
C LEU A 82 -29.24 -101.10 -2.60
N SER A 83 -28.12 -101.03 -1.88
CA SER A 83 -26.80 -100.94 -2.51
C SER A 83 -26.33 -102.31 -3.00
N GLU A 84 -25.68 -102.35 -4.16
CA GLU A 84 -24.99 -103.55 -4.62
C GLU A 84 -23.60 -103.69 -3.98
N ASN A 85 -23.09 -104.93 -3.88
CA ASN A 85 -21.70 -105.25 -3.53
C ASN A 85 -21.19 -104.83 -2.13
N ASN A 86 -22.03 -104.25 -1.27
CA ASN A 86 -21.63 -103.82 0.07
C ASN A 86 -21.65 -104.93 1.13
N ILE A 87 -22.37 -106.03 0.88
CA ILE A 87 -22.43 -107.21 1.75
C ILE A 87 -21.77 -108.38 1.03
N GLY A 88 -20.71 -108.91 1.62
CA GLY A 88 -20.02 -110.11 1.14
C GLY A 88 -20.30 -111.32 2.04
N VAL A 89 -20.37 -112.50 1.44
CA VAL A 89 -20.49 -113.78 2.17
C VAL A 89 -19.22 -114.60 1.93
N VAL A 90 -18.53 -114.99 3.00
CA VAL A 90 -17.26 -115.72 2.93
C VAL A 90 -17.36 -117.02 3.72
N ASN A 91 -17.12 -118.16 3.05
CA ASN A 91 -17.02 -119.45 3.73
C ASN A 91 -15.69 -119.54 4.50
N ASN A 92 -15.75 -119.85 5.78
CA ASN A 92 -14.59 -120.22 6.59
C ASN A 92 -14.89 -121.53 7.33
N ASN A 93 -14.31 -122.63 6.86
CA ASN A 93 -14.44 -123.97 7.45
C ASN A 93 -15.89 -124.42 7.70
N GLY A 94 -16.80 -124.15 6.76
CA GLY A 94 -18.20 -124.54 6.85
C GLY A 94 -19.12 -123.49 7.50
N VAL A 95 -18.58 -122.36 7.96
CA VAL A 95 -19.36 -121.21 8.45
C VAL A 95 -19.38 -120.10 7.39
N MET A 96 -20.58 -119.73 6.94
CA MET A 96 -20.78 -118.63 5.99
C MET A 96 -20.81 -117.29 6.75
N ASN A 97 -19.71 -116.54 6.72
CA ASN A 97 -19.58 -115.25 7.39
C ASN A 97 -20.14 -114.13 6.52
N VAL A 98 -21.12 -113.39 7.02
CA VAL A 98 -21.62 -112.17 6.38
C VAL A 98 -20.78 -110.98 6.85
N LYS A 99 -20.21 -110.21 5.93
CA LYS A 99 -19.34 -109.07 6.23
C LYS A 99 -19.68 -107.85 5.38
N LEU A 100 -19.43 -106.67 5.92
CA LEU A 100 -19.43 -105.43 5.15
C LEU A 100 -18.15 -105.32 4.30
N ALA A 101 -18.26 -104.73 3.12
CA ALA A 101 -17.12 -104.26 2.36
C ALA A 101 -16.37 -103.16 3.14
N LYS A 102 -15.04 -103.09 2.99
CA LYS A 102 -14.23 -102.04 3.64
C LYS A 102 -14.58 -100.64 3.11
N ASP A 103 -14.82 -100.56 1.81
CA ASP A 103 -15.35 -99.36 1.14
C ASP A 103 -16.82 -99.60 0.82
N LEU A 104 -17.70 -98.84 1.45
CA LEU A 104 -19.12 -98.89 1.14
C LEU A 104 -19.42 -97.91 0.00
N LYS A 105 -20.04 -98.40 -1.08
CA LYS A 105 -20.34 -97.62 -2.29
C LYS A 105 -21.84 -97.62 -2.59
N GLY A 106 -22.31 -96.63 -3.33
CA GLY A 106 -23.73 -96.52 -3.69
C GLY A 106 -24.66 -96.28 -2.50
N LEU A 107 -24.15 -95.62 -1.45
CA LEU A 107 -24.95 -95.13 -0.33
C LEU A 107 -25.37 -93.69 -0.62
N ASP A 108 -26.65 -93.37 -0.43
CA ASP A 108 -27.14 -91.99 -0.55
C ASP A 108 -26.76 -91.13 0.65
N SER A 109 -26.74 -91.73 1.84
CA SER A 109 -26.35 -91.06 3.07
C SER A 109 -25.86 -92.03 4.13
N VAL A 110 -25.00 -91.54 5.02
CA VAL A 110 -24.64 -92.18 6.29
C VAL A 110 -25.08 -91.25 7.41
N THR A 111 -25.94 -91.74 8.29
CA THR A 111 -26.46 -90.99 9.44
C THR A 111 -26.02 -91.64 10.74
N THR A 112 -25.28 -90.91 11.57
CA THR A 112 -24.84 -91.35 12.90
C THR A 112 -25.15 -90.27 13.93
N GLY A 113 -26.17 -90.51 14.76
CA GLY A 113 -26.69 -89.48 15.66
C GLY A 113 -27.21 -88.27 14.88
N GLN A 114 -26.71 -87.07 15.20
CA GLN A 114 -27.07 -85.84 14.49
C GLN A 114 -26.20 -85.55 13.25
N THR A 115 -25.24 -86.42 12.94
CA THR A 115 -24.32 -86.24 11.81
C THR A 115 -24.86 -86.94 10.58
N VAL A 116 -24.92 -86.22 9.46
CA VAL A 116 -25.27 -86.79 8.15
C VAL A 116 -24.14 -86.49 7.17
N ILE A 117 -23.67 -87.54 6.51
CA ILE A 117 -22.78 -87.44 5.34
C ILE A 117 -23.58 -87.88 4.13
N ASN A 118 -23.72 -87.01 3.14
CA ASN A 118 -24.43 -87.32 1.89
C ASN A 118 -23.82 -86.52 0.72
N ASN A 119 -24.49 -86.56 -0.43
CA ASN A 119 -24.06 -85.85 -1.65
C ASN A 119 -24.01 -84.32 -1.49
N ASN A 120 -24.69 -83.75 -0.49
CA ASN A 120 -24.65 -82.32 -0.18
C ASN A 120 -23.52 -81.96 0.79
N GLY A 121 -22.82 -82.96 1.36
CA GLY A 121 -21.66 -82.79 2.22
C GLY A 121 -21.87 -83.30 3.66
N LEU A 122 -21.28 -82.60 4.63
CA LEU A 122 -21.33 -82.95 6.06
C LEU A 122 -22.25 -81.99 6.81
N THR A 123 -23.29 -82.53 7.45
CA THR A 123 -24.16 -81.79 8.36
C THR A 123 -24.10 -82.35 9.77
N VAL A 124 -24.22 -81.47 10.77
CA VAL A 124 -24.31 -81.84 12.19
C VAL A 124 -25.40 -81.00 12.85
N GLY A 125 -26.42 -81.64 13.44
CA GLY A 125 -27.49 -80.94 14.14
C GLY A 125 -28.32 -80.02 13.24
N GLY A 126 -28.47 -80.39 11.97
CA GLY A 126 -29.18 -79.60 10.95
C GLY A 126 -28.34 -78.53 10.25
N ASN A 127 -27.13 -78.22 10.74
CA ASN A 127 -26.23 -77.24 10.13
C ASN A 127 -25.28 -77.92 9.14
N THR A 128 -25.13 -77.35 7.94
CA THR A 128 -24.17 -77.81 6.93
C THR A 128 -22.81 -77.15 7.16
N PHE A 129 -21.77 -77.96 7.40
CA PHE A 129 -20.42 -77.46 7.71
C PHE A 129 -19.47 -77.54 6.51
N VAL A 130 -19.58 -78.60 5.71
CA VAL A 130 -18.72 -78.82 4.55
C VAL A 130 -19.61 -79.15 3.36
N THR A 131 -19.38 -78.45 2.26
CA THR A 131 -19.97 -78.72 0.94
C THR A 131 -18.86 -78.76 -0.11
N ASN A 132 -19.21 -79.03 -1.37
CA ASN A 132 -18.31 -78.87 -2.50
C ASN A 132 -17.82 -77.41 -2.72
N ASN A 133 -18.55 -76.42 -2.18
CA ASN A 133 -18.22 -75.00 -2.31
C ASN A 133 -17.37 -74.46 -1.14
N GLY A 134 -17.02 -75.30 -0.18
CA GLY A 134 -16.15 -74.95 0.95
C GLY A 134 -16.80 -75.16 2.31
N PHE A 135 -16.21 -74.47 3.31
CA PHE A 135 -16.54 -74.59 4.72
C PHE A 135 -17.46 -73.45 5.18
N ASN A 136 -18.49 -73.79 5.97
CA ASN A 136 -19.36 -72.84 6.64
C ASN A 136 -19.27 -73.03 8.16
N ALA A 137 -18.84 -71.99 8.87
CA ALA A 137 -18.75 -72.00 10.32
C ALA A 137 -20.11 -71.84 11.02
N ASN A 138 -21.19 -71.56 10.29
CA ASN A 138 -22.54 -71.33 10.80
C ASN A 138 -22.56 -70.28 11.92
N ASP A 139 -21.97 -69.12 11.64
CA ASP A 139 -21.81 -67.99 12.58
C ASP A 139 -21.13 -68.32 13.91
N THR A 140 -20.39 -69.43 13.97
CA THR A 140 -19.59 -69.80 15.13
C THR A 140 -18.13 -69.41 14.98
N ARG A 141 -17.46 -69.17 16.11
CA ARG A 141 -16.02 -68.89 16.14
C ARG A 141 -15.22 -70.15 15.82
N ILE A 142 -14.36 -70.08 14.81
CA ILE A 142 -13.33 -71.09 14.57
C ILE A 142 -12.20 -70.87 15.58
N LYS A 143 -11.95 -71.86 16.43
CA LYS A 143 -10.87 -71.83 17.43
C LYS A 143 -9.63 -72.55 16.91
N ASN A 144 -8.48 -72.26 17.51
CA ASN A 144 -7.19 -72.90 17.20
C ASN A 144 -6.67 -72.62 15.78
N VAL A 145 -6.97 -71.44 15.23
CA VAL A 145 -6.41 -70.98 13.95
C VAL A 145 -4.97 -70.51 14.17
N LYS A 146 -4.01 -71.26 13.62
CA LYS A 146 -2.59 -70.87 13.58
C LYS A 146 -2.43 -69.56 12.78
N ALA A 147 -1.42 -68.77 13.08
CA ALA A 147 -1.16 -67.55 12.32
C ALA A 147 -0.89 -67.91 10.85
N GLY A 148 -1.62 -67.27 9.94
CA GLY A 148 -1.42 -67.43 8.51
C GLY A 148 -0.08 -66.85 8.07
N THR A 149 0.60 -67.53 7.16
CA THR A 149 1.89 -67.10 6.60
C THR A 149 1.81 -66.84 5.11
N ASP A 150 0.92 -67.53 4.40
CA ASP A 150 0.69 -67.33 2.97
C ASP A 150 -0.52 -66.41 2.75
N ASP A 151 -0.59 -65.76 1.58
CA ASP A 151 -1.64 -64.78 1.26
C ASP A 151 -3.07 -65.35 1.31
N SER A 152 -3.23 -66.67 1.13
CA SER A 152 -4.51 -67.38 1.17
C SER A 152 -4.89 -67.93 2.55
N ASP A 153 -4.04 -67.77 3.57
CA ASP A 153 -4.32 -68.26 4.91
C ASP A 153 -5.34 -67.39 5.65
N ALA A 154 -6.17 -68.03 6.48
CA ALA A 154 -7.00 -67.29 7.42
C ALA A 154 -6.14 -66.61 8.50
N VAL A 155 -6.44 -65.34 8.80
CA VAL A 155 -5.79 -64.60 9.89
C VAL A 155 -6.48 -64.85 11.22
N ASN A 156 -5.69 -64.91 12.30
CA ASN A 156 -6.24 -64.96 13.65
C ASN A 156 -6.26 -63.57 14.33
N LEU A 157 -6.94 -63.47 15.47
CA LEU A 157 -7.08 -62.21 16.21
C LEU A 157 -5.73 -61.62 16.66
N LYS A 158 -4.69 -62.44 16.86
CA LYS A 158 -3.35 -61.95 17.22
C LYS A 158 -2.76 -61.12 16.07
N GLN A 159 -2.79 -61.63 14.84
CA GLN A 159 -2.30 -60.91 13.65
C GLN A 159 -3.05 -59.58 13.46
N LEU A 160 -4.38 -59.55 13.66
CA LEU A 160 -5.15 -58.31 13.58
C LEU A 160 -4.77 -57.30 14.68
N LYS A 161 -4.51 -57.76 15.91
CA LYS A 161 -4.05 -56.89 17.01
C LYS A 161 -2.65 -56.32 16.75
N GLU A 162 -1.76 -57.08 16.14
CA GLU A 162 -0.43 -56.60 15.74
C GLU A 162 -0.54 -55.45 14.72
N VAL A 163 -1.40 -55.59 13.70
CA VAL A 163 -1.70 -54.50 12.76
C VAL A 163 -2.26 -53.28 13.49
N SER A 164 -3.22 -53.46 14.40
CA SER A 164 -3.83 -52.36 15.17
C SER A 164 -2.82 -51.63 16.06
N ASN A 165 -1.92 -52.37 16.73
CA ASN A 165 -0.88 -51.78 17.57
C ASN A 165 0.15 -50.99 16.74
N ASN A 166 0.56 -51.53 15.60
CA ASN A 166 1.47 -50.85 14.68
C ASN A 166 0.86 -49.55 14.13
N ALA A 167 -0.44 -49.57 13.80
CA ALA A 167 -1.17 -48.38 13.38
C ALA A 167 -1.28 -47.33 14.50
N ALA A 168 -1.50 -47.76 15.75
CA ALA A 168 -1.58 -46.86 16.90
C ALA A 168 -0.23 -46.21 17.28
N ALA A 169 0.90 -46.84 16.95
CA ALA A 169 2.24 -46.34 17.28
C ALA A 169 2.80 -45.31 16.27
N ALA A 170 2.19 -45.14 15.09
CA ALA A 170 2.66 -44.23 14.05
C ALA A 170 2.35 -42.76 14.40
N LYS A 171 3.20 -42.13 15.23
CA LYS A 171 3.07 -40.71 15.62
C LYS A 171 4.08 -39.83 14.88
N THR A 172 3.60 -39.01 13.94
CA THR A 172 4.39 -37.90 13.37
C THR A 172 4.36 -36.72 14.33
N VAL A 173 5.52 -36.13 14.64
CA VAL A 173 5.65 -34.93 15.51
C VAL A 173 6.39 -33.84 14.74
N VAL A 174 5.76 -32.65 14.61
CA VAL A 174 6.39 -31.44 14.08
C VAL A 174 6.55 -30.44 15.22
N LYS A 175 7.77 -29.93 15.46
CA LYS A 175 8.04 -28.92 16.50
C LYS A 175 8.38 -27.59 15.85
N ALA A 176 7.80 -26.50 16.37
CA ALA A 176 8.14 -25.15 15.94
C ALA A 176 9.58 -24.78 16.36
N GLY A 177 10.39 -24.32 15.41
CA GLY A 177 11.68 -23.68 15.67
C GLY A 177 11.52 -22.18 15.95
N LYS A 178 12.64 -21.46 16.18
CA LYS A 178 12.62 -19.99 16.35
C LYS A 178 11.97 -19.32 15.12
N ASN A 179 11.10 -18.33 15.35
CA ASN A 179 10.33 -17.59 14.34
C ASN A 179 9.30 -18.40 13.53
N ILE A 180 9.10 -19.69 13.82
CA ILE A 180 8.13 -20.54 13.15
C ILE A 180 6.90 -20.72 14.03
N ASN A 181 5.72 -20.76 13.43
CA ASN A 181 4.48 -21.21 14.04
C ASN A 181 4.08 -22.54 13.39
N VAL A 182 3.71 -23.53 14.22
CA VAL A 182 3.19 -24.82 13.76
C VAL A 182 1.86 -25.05 14.45
N THR A 183 0.80 -25.22 13.66
CA THR A 183 -0.51 -25.64 14.15
C THR A 183 -0.88 -26.98 13.55
N ASP A 184 -1.66 -27.78 14.26
CA ASP A 184 -2.23 -29.02 13.73
C ASP A 184 -3.75 -29.01 13.73
N SER A 185 -4.33 -29.74 12.78
CA SER A 185 -5.75 -30.09 12.76
C SER A 185 -5.90 -31.60 12.57
N GLU A 186 -6.95 -32.16 13.15
CA GLU A 186 -7.28 -33.59 13.03
C GLU A 186 -8.54 -33.75 12.19
N ASP A 187 -8.50 -34.63 11.19
CA ASP A 187 -9.68 -35.04 10.44
C ASP A 187 -10.63 -35.85 11.34
N PRO A 188 -11.90 -35.42 11.53
CA PRO A 188 -12.80 -36.06 12.47
C PRO A 188 -13.12 -37.53 12.16
N GLN A 189 -13.06 -37.95 10.89
CA GLN A 189 -13.43 -39.29 10.43
C GLN A 189 -12.22 -40.24 10.42
N THR A 190 -11.12 -39.78 9.83
CA THR A 190 -9.91 -40.60 9.59
C THR A 190 -8.89 -40.49 10.72
N LYS A 191 -9.03 -39.51 11.61
CA LYS A 191 -8.05 -39.16 12.66
C LYS A 191 -6.67 -38.78 12.13
N ALA A 192 -6.58 -38.45 10.84
CA ALA A 192 -5.34 -37.98 10.22
C ALA A 192 -5.01 -36.56 10.71
N LYS A 193 -3.74 -36.32 11.08
CA LYS A 193 -3.26 -34.98 11.44
C LYS A 193 -2.67 -34.25 10.23
N THR A 194 -3.06 -33.00 10.04
CA THR A 194 -2.43 -32.06 9.10
C THR A 194 -1.68 -30.99 9.89
N TYR A 195 -0.42 -30.73 9.56
CA TYR A 195 0.39 -29.68 10.17
C TYR A 195 0.53 -28.48 9.22
N THR A 196 0.15 -27.30 9.68
CA THR A 196 0.35 -26.03 8.97
C THR A 196 1.57 -25.32 9.55
N VAL A 197 2.55 -24.99 8.70
CA VAL A 197 3.79 -24.31 9.10
C VAL A 197 3.80 -22.91 8.49
N GLY A 198 3.95 -21.89 9.34
CA GLY A 198 4.03 -20.49 8.94
C GLY A 198 5.14 -19.75 9.69
N LEU A 199 5.45 -18.53 9.24
CA LEU A 199 6.24 -17.59 10.05
C LEU A 199 5.37 -17.03 11.16
N GLN A 200 6.00 -16.70 12.29
CA GLN A 200 5.37 -15.85 13.29
C GLN A 200 5.23 -14.43 12.76
N ASP A 201 4.23 -13.68 13.23
CA ASP A 201 4.07 -12.27 12.86
C ASP A 201 5.25 -11.41 13.32
N THR A 202 5.97 -11.87 14.35
CA THR A 202 7.23 -11.28 14.80
C THR A 202 8.41 -12.21 14.51
N VAL A 203 9.40 -11.69 13.81
CA VAL A 203 10.59 -12.43 13.40
C VAL A 203 11.83 -11.68 13.89
N THR A 204 12.67 -12.37 14.65
CA THR A 204 13.98 -11.85 15.08
C THR A 204 15.10 -12.64 14.42
N LEU A 205 15.88 -11.98 13.57
CA LEU A 205 17.09 -12.52 12.96
C LEU A 205 18.32 -12.06 13.76
N GLY A 206 19.19 -13.01 14.14
CA GLY A 206 20.35 -12.73 14.98
C GLY A 206 20.00 -12.50 16.46
N SER A 207 20.89 -11.80 17.16
CA SER A 207 20.81 -11.46 18.59
C SER A 207 21.67 -10.23 18.92
N GLY A 208 21.41 -9.60 20.07
CA GLY A 208 22.17 -8.44 20.54
C GLY A 208 22.03 -7.22 19.62
N ASN A 209 23.05 -6.36 19.60
CA ASN A 209 23.03 -5.08 18.88
C ASN A 209 22.96 -5.21 17.34
N THR A 210 23.11 -6.42 16.79
CA THR A 210 22.98 -6.70 15.35
C THR A 210 21.66 -7.37 14.99
N ALA A 211 20.73 -7.51 15.94
CA ALA A 211 19.44 -8.14 15.68
C ALA A 211 18.61 -7.32 14.69
N VAL A 212 17.91 -8.01 13.79
CA VAL A 212 16.90 -7.43 12.91
C VAL A 212 15.54 -7.97 13.34
N ASN A 213 14.68 -7.07 13.80
CA ASN A 213 13.34 -7.37 14.28
C ASN A 213 12.33 -6.90 13.24
N ILE A 214 11.50 -7.81 12.77
CA ILE A 214 10.38 -7.55 11.88
C ILE A 214 9.12 -7.84 12.68
N ASP A 215 8.30 -6.82 12.91
CA ASP A 215 7.02 -6.93 13.59
C ASP A 215 5.92 -6.61 12.58
N GLY A 216 5.40 -7.66 11.94
CA GLY A 216 4.32 -7.55 10.94
C GLY A 216 3.02 -7.05 11.54
N THR A 217 2.77 -7.26 12.83
CA THR A 217 1.57 -6.75 13.51
C THR A 217 1.58 -5.23 13.67
N LYS A 218 2.78 -4.63 13.73
CA LYS A 218 2.96 -3.16 13.86
C LYS A 218 3.46 -2.49 12.58
N GLY A 219 3.81 -3.28 11.56
CA GLY A 219 4.43 -2.77 10.34
C GLY A 219 5.83 -2.17 10.60
N ILE A 220 6.56 -2.68 11.59
CA ILE A 220 7.86 -2.15 12.01
C ILE A 220 9.00 -3.08 11.56
N VAL A 221 10.05 -2.49 11.00
CA VAL A 221 11.35 -3.12 10.83
C VAL A 221 12.37 -2.36 11.64
N LYS A 222 13.05 -3.03 12.58
CA LYS A 222 14.08 -2.43 13.44
C LYS A 222 15.37 -3.22 13.35
N ALA A 223 16.41 -2.59 12.81
CA ALA A 223 17.77 -3.12 12.80
C ALA A 223 18.60 -2.46 13.91
N GLY A 224 19.19 -3.29 14.78
CA GLY A 224 20.03 -2.87 15.89
C GLY A 224 19.29 -2.24 17.07
N GLU A 225 20.06 -1.76 18.04
CA GLU A 225 19.56 -1.19 19.30
C GLU A 225 20.20 0.17 19.63
N GLY A 226 19.64 0.86 20.63
CA GLY A 226 20.13 2.16 21.09
C GLY A 226 19.97 3.27 20.05
N ASN A 227 20.87 4.27 20.11
CA ASN A 227 20.80 5.45 19.26
C ASN A 227 21.09 5.15 17.79
N ASN A 228 21.85 4.09 17.48
CA ASN A 228 22.19 3.71 16.11
C ASN A 228 21.16 2.80 15.45
N ALA A 229 20.07 2.46 16.16
CA ALA A 229 19.01 1.64 15.60
C ALA A 229 18.38 2.33 14.38
N VAL A 230 18.17 1.56 13.32
CA VAL A 230 17.38 1.98 12.16
C VAL A 230 15.99 1.39 12.32
N THR A 231 15.00 2.25 12.48
CA THR A 231 13.59 1.86 12.60
C THR A 231 12.83 2.40 11.40
N ILE A 232 12.18 1.52 10.66
CA ILE A 232 11.18 1.84 9.64
C ILE A 232 9.83 1.49 10.24
N ASN A 233 8.94 2.48 10.36
CA ASN A 233 7.58 2.28 10.83
C ASN A 233 6.63 2.61 9.68
N GLY A 234 6.09 1.56 9.06
CA GLY A 234 5.14 1.70 7.95
C GLY A 234 3.82 2.33 8.38
N THR A 235 3.40 2.11 9.62
CA THR A 235 2.17 2.69 10.19
C THR A 235 2.28 4.21 10.35
N ASP A 236 3.41 4.66 10.90
CA ASP A 236 3.67 6.10 11.06
C ASP A 236 4.26 6.74 9.78
N SER A 237 4.53 5.94 8.74
CA SER A 237 5.32 6.32 7.57
C SER A 237 6.65 7.00 7.92
N THR A 238 7.35 6.54 8.97
CA THR A 238 8.60 7.14 9.43
C THR A 238 9.82 6.25 9.24
N ILE A 239 10.98 6.88 9.06
CA ILE A 239 12.30 6.23 9.13
C ILE A 239 13.14 6.99 10.15
N LYS A 240 13.70 6.30 11.14
CA LYS A 240 14.61 6.88 12.14
C LYS A 240 15.93 6.13 12.15
N ALA A 241 17.02 6.83 11.94
CA ALA A 241 18.38 6.31 11.97
C ALA A 241 19.30 7.31 12.67
N GLY A 242 19.69 7.05 13.93
CA GLY A 242 20.47 8.03 14.68
C GLY A 242 19.70 9.33 14.90
N ASN A 243 20.36 10.43 14.54
CA ASN A 243 19.80 11.78 14.58
C ASN A 243 19.06 12.16 13.28
N VAL A 244 18.88 11.20 12.36
CA VAL A 244 18.08 11.39 11.16
C VAL A 244 16.70 10.81 11.39
N ALA A 245 15.68 11.64 11.18
CA ALA A 245 14.29 11.23 11.19
C ALA A 245 13.61 11.71 9.90
N ILE A 246 12.95 10.81 9.20
CA ILE A 246 12.15 11.06 8.01
C ILE A 246 10.70 10.79 8.39
N ASP A 247 9.84 11.78 8.20
CA ASP A 247 8.39 11.67 8.31
C ASP A 247 7.83 11.70 6.89
N GLY A 248 7.44 10.53 6.37
CA GLY A 248 6.89 10.35 5.04
C GLY A 248 5.47 10.91 4.90
N VAL A 249 4.75 11.15 6.01
CA VAL A 249 3.43 11.79 5.96
C VAL A 249 3.58 13.28 5.69
N LYS A 250 4.45 13.96 6.44
CA LYS A 250 4.69 15.42 6.28
C LYS A 250 5.78 15.74 5.27
N GLY A 251 6.50 14.74 4.78
CA GLY A 251 7.72 14.91 3.99
C GLY A 251 8.87 15.58 4.75
N ASN A 252 8.82 15.59 6.08
CA ASN A 252 9.83 16.27 6.89
C ASN A 252 11.07 15.40 7.07
N ILE A 253 12.25 16.00 6.95
CA ILE A 253 13.52 15.34 7.25
C ILE A 253 14.24 16.17 8.30
N THR A 254 14.45 15.60 9.48
CA THR A 254 15.31 16.18 10.52
C THR A 254 16.64 15.45 10.45
N SER A 255 17.74 16.19 10.26
CA SER A 255 19.09 15.64 10.25
C SER A 255 19.99 16.48 11.16
N GLY A 256 20.21 15.98 12.37
CA GLY A 256 20.88 16.76 13.41
C GLY A 256 20.09 18.03 13.73
N LYS A 257 20.68 19.21 13.46
CA LYS A 257 20.00 20.50 13.66
C LYS A 257 19.12 20.91 12.48
N VAL A 258 19.42 20.45 11.26
CA VAL A 258 18.74 20.90 10.04
C VAL A 258 17.37 20.24 9.93
N LEU A 259 16.35 21.03 9.58
CA LEU A 259 15.01 20.57 9.28
C LEU A 259 14.66 20.91 7.83
N VAL A 260 14.44 19.90 7.00
CA VAL A 260 13.69 20.04 5.74
C VAL A 260 12.22 19.86 6.07
N ASN A 261 11.42 20.90 5.84
CA ASN A 261 9.98 20.88 6.06
C ASN A 261 9.28 20.64 4.73
N GLY A 262 8.92 19.38 4.45
CA GLY A 262 8.26 19.01 3.20
C GLY A 262 6.90 19.70 3.02
N ALA A 263 6.13 19.83 4.10
CA ALA A 263 4.81 20.47 4.07
C ALA A 263 4.86 21.96 3.71
N LYS A 264 5.94 22.67 4.09
CA LYS A 264 6.12 24.10 3.78
C LYS A 264 7.04 24.36 2.59
N GLY A 265 7.78 23.34 2.12
CA GLY A 265 8.80 23.50 1.09
C GLY A 265 10.03 24.30 1.57
N THR A 266 10.32 24.31 2.87
CA THR A 266 11.39 25.14 3.46
C THR A 266 12.53 24.30 4.04
N VAL A 267 13.71 24.90 4.11
CA VAL A 267 14.85 24.38 4.89
C VAL A 267 15.10 25.33 6.05
N ASN A 268 14.91 24.84 7.26
CA ASN A 268 14.98 25.62 8.50
C ASN A 268 16.14 25.17 9.38
N ASN A 269 16.36 25.93 10.46
CA ASN A 269 17.43 25.73 11.46
C ASN A 269 18.85 25.81 10.89
N LEU A 270 19.02 26.40 9.72
CA LEU A 270 20.33 26.82 9.22
C LEU A 270 20.89 27.90 10.14
N THR A 271 22.19 27.84 10.44
CA THR A 271 22.82 28.73 11.42
C THR A 271 23.37 30.02 10.81
N ASN A 272 23.48 30.12 9.49
CA ASN A 272 23.97 31.30 8.77
C ASN A 272 22.87 32.36 8.63
N ILE A 273 22.48 32.98 9.73
CA ILE A 273 21.41 34.01 9.77
C ILE A 273 21.92 35.45 9.72
N THR A 274 23.23 35.66 9.67
CA THR A 274 23.85 37.00 9.56
C THR A 274 24.67 37.11 8.28
N TRP A 275 24.67 38.30 7.67
CA TRP A 275 25.44 38.57 6.46
C TRP A 275 26.78 39.21 6.81
N ASP A 276 27.87 38.46 6.58
CA ASP A 276 29.25 38.94 6.69
C ASP A 276 29.96 38.84 5.32
N PRO A 277 30.20 39.97 4.63
CA PRO A 277 30.83 39.97 3.32
C PRO A 277 32.31 39.54 3.35
N ALA A 278 32.97 39.50 4.52
CA ALA A 278 34.36 39.08 4.65
C ALA A 278 34.52 37.55 4.79
N ASN A 279 33.47 36.84 5.22
CA ASN A 279 33.52 35.42 5.58
C ASN A 279 32.48 34.59 4.80
N ILE A 280 32.54 34.64 3.47
CA ILE A 280 31.62 33.91 2.59
C ILE A 280 32.16 32.49 2.36
N THR A 281 31.33 31.48 2.63
CA THR A 281 31.65 30.07 2.32
C THR A 281 30.89 29.63 1.07
N SER A 282 31.62 29.36 -0.02
CA SER A 282 31.04 28.93 -1.30
C SER A 282 30.35 27.55 -1.18
N GLY A 283 29.22 27.38 -1.87
CA GLY A 283 28.44 26.14 -1.89
C GLY A 283 27.44 25.97 -0.74
N GLN A 284 27.41 26.89 0.23
CA GLN A 284 26.39 26.90 1.28
C GLN A 284 25.11 27.62 0.82
N ALA A 285 23.95 27.12 1.25
CA ALA A 285 22.68 27.79 1.02
C ALA A 285 22.58 29.09 1.85
N ALA A 286 22.12 30.18 1.25
CA ALA A 286 21.84 31.42 1.97
C ALA A 286 20.49 31.35 2.72
N THR A 287 20.35 32.10 3.81
CA THR A 287 19.08 32.25 4.53
C THR A 287 18.34 33.53 4.14
N GLU A 288 17.01 33.56 4.35
CA GLU A 288 16.21 34.77 4.17
C GLU A 288 16.67 35.92 5.08
N ASP A 289 17.21 35.63 6.27
CA ASP A 289 17.77 36.65 7.17
C ASP A 289 19.00 37.34 6.57
N GLN A 290 19.87 36.58 5.88
CA GLN A 290 20.99 37.16 5.14
C GLN A 290 20.49 38.04 3.99
N LEU A 291 19.47 37.58 3.24
CA LEU A 291 18.88 38.35 2.15
C LEU A 291 18.23 39.64 2.65
N LYS A 292 17.51 39.59 3.77
CA LYS A 292 16.90 40.76 4.43
C LYS A 292 17.94 41.78 4.87
N SER A 293 19.08 41.33 5.38
CA SER A 293 20.19 42.23 5.75
C SER A 293 20.75 42.96 4.54
N VAL A 294 20.91 42.26 3.41
CA VAL A 294 21.38 42.84 2.15
C VAL A 294 20.36 43.82 1.57
N ASP A 295 19.08 43.43 1.52
CA ASP A 295 17.97 44.27 1.07
C ASP A 295 17.92 45.60 1.86
N LYS A 296 17.99 45.53 3.19
CA LYS A 296 18.05 46.72 4.04
C LYS A 296 19.26 47.62 3.72
N LYS A 297 20.46 47.05 3.51
CA LYS A 297 21.63 47.84 3.12
C LYS A 297 21.42 48.58 1.81
N ILE A 298 20.74 47.96 0.84
CA ILE A 298 20.41 48.58 -0.45
C ILE A 298 19.41 49.73 -0.24
N THR A 299 18.33 49.51 0.53
CA THR A 299 17.35 50.56 0.85
C THR A 299 18.00 51.74 1.59
N ASP A 300 18.82 51.46 2.61
CA ASP A 300 19.51 52.48 3.40
C ASP A 300 20.47 53.29 2.53
N ASN A 301 21.22 52.64 1.64
CA ASN A 301 22.08 53.32 0.68
C ASN A 301 21.29 54.25 -0.25
N GLY A 302 20.14 53.79 -0.76
CA GLY A 302 19.25 54.63 -1.58
C GLY A 302 18.81 55.89 -0.81
N SER A 303 18.28 55.73 0.40
CA SER A 303 17.83 56.86 1.23
C SER A 303 18.97 57.81 1.58
N ASN A 304 20.14 57.27 1.94
CA ASN A 304 21.31 58.08 2.30
C ASN A 304 21.83 58.91 1.12
N LEU A 305 21.81 58.35 -0.10
CA LEU A 305 22.22 59.09 -1.31
C LEU A 305 21.22 60.19 -1.65
N THR A 306 19.91 59.92 -1.59
CA THR A 306 18.88 60.95 -1.83
C THR A 306 19.03 62.13 -0.87
N LYS A 307 19.19 61.86 0.44
CA LYS A 307 19.37 62.89 1.49
C LYS A 307 20.73 63.60 1.47
N LYS A 308 21.73 63.05 0.78
CA LYS A 308 23.04 63.72 0.67
C LYS A 308 22.98 64.90 -0.29
N GLY A 309 22.14 64.81 -1.34
CA GLY A 309 21.72 65.96 -2.14
C GLY A 309 22.83 66.88 -2.66
N LEU A 310 22.48 68.14 -2.89
CA LEU A 310 23.39 69.25 -3.17
C LEU A 310 23.11 70.43 -2.21
N ASN A 311 24.15 71.20 -1.92
CA ASN A 311 24.04 72.43 -1.13
C ASN A 311 24.39 73.64 -1.98
N PHE A 312 23.55 74.68 -1.91
CA PHE A 312 23.74 75.97 -2.59
C PHE A 312 23.90 77.07 -1.55
N LYS A 313 24.71 78.08 -1.82
CA LYS A 313 24.89 79.24 -0.94
C LYS A 313 24.81 80.52 -1.73
N GLY A 314 24.02 81.46 -1.20
CA GLY A 314 24.02 82.85 -1.65
C GLY A 314 25.06 83.70 -0.91
N ASP A 315 25.01 85.00 -1.16
CA ASP A 315 25.91 85.98 -0.53
C ASP A 315 25.62 86.18 0.97
N ASP A 316 24.42 85.84 1.43
CA ASP A 316 24.02 85.85 2.85
C ASP A 316 24.64 84.70 3.67
N ALA A 317 25.45 83.85 3.01
CA ALA A 317 26.11 82.66 3.55
C ALA A 317 25.17 81.55 4.06
N THR A 318 23.86 81.72 3.90
CA THR A 318 22.86 80.71 4.26
C THR A 318 22.94 79.55 3.28
N SER A 319 22.92 78.31 3.80
CA SER A 319 22.92 77.11 2.96
C SER A 319 21.50 76.68 2.63
N ILE A 320 21.23 76.48 1.35
CA ILE A 320 20.01 75.84 0.85
C ILE A 320 20.39 74.40 0.48
N HIS A 321 19.85 73.44 1.22
CA HIS A 321 19.98 72.03 0.91
C HIS A 321 18.86 71.58 -0.03
N LYS A 322 19.20 70.73 -1.00
CA LYS A 322 18.23 70.07 -1.89
C LYS A 322 18.56 68.59 -1.97
N ASP A 323 17.61 67.75 -1.59
CA ASP A 323 17.72 66.31 -1.77
C ASP A 323 17.80 65.99 -3.28
N LEU A 324 18.39 64.85 -3.64
CA LEU A 324 18.47 64.44 -5.04
C LEU A 324 17.06 64.24 -5.62
N GLY A 325 16.73 65.02 -6.65
CA GLY A 325 15.40 65.03 -7.29
C GLY A 325 14.54 66.24 -6.91
N GLU A 326 14.94 67.05 -5.93
CA GLU A 326 14.27 68.32 -5.65
C GLU A 326 14.67 69.44 -6.61
N THR A 327 13.74 70.37 -6.86
CA THR A 327 13.98 71.56 -7.67
C THR A 327 14.54 72.72 -6.81
N LEU A 328 15.55 73.42 -7.32
CA LEU A 328 16.01 74.71 -6.80
C LEU A 328 15.43 75.84 -7.66
N ASP A 329 14.64 76.72 -7.05
CA ASP A 329 14.11 77.91 -7.73
C ASP A 329 15.11 79.08 -7.66
N VAL A 330 15.30 79.76 -8.79
CA VAL A 330 16.09 81.00 -8.90
C VAL A 330 15.20 82.08 -9.51
N VAL A 331 14.81 83.08 -8.71
CA VAL A 331 13.76 84.06 -9.08
C VAL A 331 14.29 85.50 -9.09
N GLY A 332 13.90 86.28 -10.11
CA GLY A 332 14.37 87.65 -10.37
C GLY A 332 13.31 88.76 -10.25
N GLY A 333 12.17 88.50 -9.58
CA GLY A 333 11.14 89.50 -9.25
C GLY A 333 10.10 89.81 -10.34
N THR A 334 10.35 89.51 -11.62
CA THR A 334 9.33 89.56 -12.70
C THR A 334 9.43 88.32 -13.60
N ALA A 335 8.29 87.75 -13.98
CA ALA A 335 8.21 86.62 -14.91
C ALA A 335 7.86 87.05 -16.35
N ASP A 336 7.49 88.33 -16.55
CA ASP A 336 7.15 88.88 -17.86
C ASP A 336 8.43 89.11 -18.68
N LYS A 337 8.67 88.22 -19.63
CA LYS A 337 9.86 88.23 -20.49
C LYS A 337 10.00 89.52 -21.29
N ALA A 338 8.91 90.22 -21.63
CA ALA A 338 8.96 91.46 -22.41
C ALA A 338 9.49 92.66 -21.59
N LYS A 339 9.55 92.55 -20.25
CA LYS A 339 10.09 93.55 -19.34
C LYS A 339 11.53 93.27 -18.90
N LEU A 340 12.10 92.14 -19.35
CA LEU A 340 13.48 91.77 -19.06
C LEU A 340 14.40 92.25 -20.18
N THR A 341 15.65 92.50 -19.82
CA THR A 341 16.69 92.85 -20.79
C THR A 341 17.63 91.68 -20.96
N ASP A 342 18.13 91.50 -22.19
CA ASP A 342 19.18 90.53 -22.47
C ASP A 342 20.56 91.14 -22.18
N ASN A 343 21.54 90.29 -21.86
CA ASN A 343 22.98 90.62 -21.75
C ASN A 343 23.41 91.62 -20.66
N ASN A 344 22.49 92.23 -19.91
CA ASN A 344 22.85 93.17 -18.84
C ASN A 344 23.37 92.48 -17.56
N ILE A 345 23.11 91.18 -17.38
CA ILE A 345 23.60 90.38 -16.25
C ILE A 345 24.48 89.23 -16.79
N GLY A 346 25.71 89.14 -16.30
CA GLY A 346 26.64 88.06 -16.61
C GLY A 346 26.93 87.18 -15.39
N VAL A 347 27.22 85.90 -15.64
CA VAL A 347 27.66 84.94 -14.61
C VAL A 347 29.05 84.43 -14.98
N VAL A 348 30.03 84.65 -14.10
CA VAL A 348 31.43 84.24 -14.33
C VAL A 348 31.94 83.39 -13.18
N SER A 349 32.62 82.29 -13.50
CA SER A 349 33.25 81.44 -12.48
C SER A 349 34.58 82.04 -12.03
N ASP A 350 34.80 82.11 -10.71
CA ASP A 350 36.08 82.48 -10.10
C ASP A 350 36.25 81.75 -8.76
N ASN A 351 37.39 81.08 -8.55
CA ASN A 351 37.73 80.34 -7.33
C ASN A 351 36.61 79.44 -6.76
N GLY A 352 35.93 78.68 -7.62
CA GLY A 352 34.86 77.75 -7.22
C GLY A 352 33.52 78.43 -6.88
N LYS A 353 33.38 79.74 -7.13
CA LYS A 353 32.12 80.48 -7.03
C LYS A 353 31.61 80.88 -8.42
N LEU A 354 30.30 81.07 -8.55
CA LEU A 354 29.67 81.72 -9.71
C LEU A 354 29.31 83.15 -9.30
N ASN A 355 30.01 84.15 -9.86
CA ASN A 355 29.77 85.56 -9.57
C ASN A 355 28.77 86.15 -10.55
N VAL A 356 27.71 86.74 -10.04
CA VAL A 356 26.71 87.48 -10.83
C VAL A 356 27.12 88.95 -10.89
N LYS A 357 27.21 89.53 -12.10
CA LYS A 357 27.70 90.91 -12.32
C LYS A 357 26.83 91.65 -13.33
N LEU A 358 26.74 92.97 -13.17
CA LEU A 358 26.19 93.86 -14.20
C LEU A 358 27.21 94.07 -15.33
N ALA A 359 26.71 94.22 -16.55
CA ALA A 359 27.51 94.70 -17.67
C ALA A 359 27.98 96.16 -17.41
N LYS A 360 29.14 96.53 -17.96
CA LYS A 360 29.66 97.92 -17.85
C LYS A 360 28.79 98.92 -18.61
N GLU A 361 28.21 98.48 -19.71
CA GLU A 361 27.27 99.24 -20.52
C GLU A 361 25.91 98.56 -20.39
N LEU A 362 24.92 99.31 -19.88
CA LEU A 362 23.55 98.82 -19.76
C LEU A 362 22.76 99.27 -20.99
N THR A 363 22.22 98.32 -21.74
CA THR A 363 21.47 98.59 -22.98
C THR A 363 20.06 98.01 -22.91
N GLY A 364 19.13 98.53 -23.73
CA GLY A 364 17.75 98.05 -23.76
C GLY A 364 16.87 98.41 -22.56
N LEU A 365 17.35 99.28 -21.65
CA LEU A 365 16.54 99.82 -20.54
C LEU A 365 15.52 100.84 -21.07
N THR A 366 14.32 100.85 -20.50
CA THR A 366 13.25 101.82 -20.83
C THR A 366 13.31 103.08 -19.96
N SER A 367 13.73 102.93 -18.70
CA SER A 367 13.89 104.02 -17.75
C SER A 367 14.85 103.65 -16.63
N VAL A 368 15.58 104.63 -16.11
CA VAL A 368 16.32 104.55 -14.84
C VAL A 368 15.75 105.60 -13.90
N THR A 369 15.32 105.19 -12.72
CA THR A 369 14.78 106.07 -11.69
C THR A 369 15.59 105.93 -10.42
N THR A 370 16.11 107.06 -9.91
CA THR A 370 16.88 107.13 -8.67
C THR A 370 16.35 108.29 -7.82
N GLY A 371 15.62 107.98 -6.76
CA GLY A 371 14.85 108.99 -6.02
C GLY A 371 13.85 109.71 -6.94
N ASP A 372 13.84 111.03 -6.91
CA ASP A 372 12.95 111.86 -7.74
C ASP A 372 13.42 112.06 -9.18
N THR A 373 14.61 111.55 -9.53
CA THR A 373 15.18 111.70 -10.88
C THR A 373 14.82 110.51 -11.74
N THR A 374 14.28 110.76 -12.93
CA THR A 374 14.07 109.73 -13.94
C THR A 374 14.73 110.12 -15.26
N ILE A 375 15.48 109.19 -15.83
CA ILE A 375 16.01 109.26 -17.19
C ILE A 375 15.30 108.18 -17.99
N ASN A 376 14.64 108.57 -19.07
CA ASN A 376 13.95 107.66 -19.97
C ASN A 376 13.96 108.20 -21.40
N ASN A 377 13.24 107.52 -22.30
CA ASN A 377 13.14 107.93 -23.70
C ASN A 377 12.57 109.33 -23.94
N ASN A 378 11.91 109.94 -22.94
CA ASN A 378 11.38 111.30 -23.02
C ASN A 378 12.37 112.36 -22.52
N GLY A 379 13.46 111.97 -21.83
CA GLY A 379 14.50 112.85 -21.34
C GLY A 379 14.76 112.74 -19.83
N LEU A 380 15.18 113.86 -19.21
CA LEU A 380 15.48 113.97 -17.78
C LEU A 380 14.34 114.68 -17.04
N THR A 381 13.75 113.99 -16.08
CA THR A 381 12.77 114.56 -15.14
C THR A 381 13.29 114.52 -13.71
N ILE A 382 12.95 115.55 -12.93
CA ILE A 382 13.28 115.64 -11.49
C ILE A 382 12.03 116.14 -10.77
N GLY A 383 11.54 115.39 -9.78
CA GLY A 383 10.38 115.79 -8.96
C GLY A 383 9.10 115.98 -9.79
N GLY A 384 8.93 115.15 -10.82
CA GLY A 384 7.82 115.23 -11.78
C GLY A 384 7.93 116.34 -12.82
N LYS A 385 8.95 117.19 -12.76
CA LYS A 385 9.20 118.27 -13.74
C LYS A 385 10.21 117.82 -14.78
N THR A 386 9.93 118.08 -16.06
CA THR A 386 10.84 117.73 -17.16
C THR A 386 11.83 118.86 -17.42
N PHE A 387 13.13 118.59 -17.28
CA PHE A 387 14.19 119.59 -17.42
C PHE A 387 14.89 119.51 -18.78
N VAL A 388 15.07 118.30 -19.31
CA VAL A 388 15.73 118.08 -20.61
C VAL A 388 14.86 117.13 -21.41
N THR A 389 14.57 117.47 -22.66
CA THR A 389 13.99 116.57 -23.66
C THR A 389 14.87 116.57 -24.91
N LYS A 390 14.49 115.76 -25.91
CA LYS A 390 15.09 115.85 -27.24
C LYS A 390 14.92 117.22 -27.91
N ASP A 391 13.96 118.03 -27.46
CA ASP A 391 13.59 119.32 -28.07
C ASP A 391 14.19 120.53 -27.33
N GLY A 392 14.87 120.31 -26.20
CA GLY A 392 15.60 121.37 -25.51
C GLY A 392 15.53 121.31 -23.98
N PHE A 393 15.91 122.44 -23.36
CA PHE A 393 15.95 122.63 -21.92
C PHE A 393 14.73 123.42 -21.43
N ASN A 394 14.13 123.00 -20.32
CA ASN A 394 13.06 123.72 -19.63
C ASN A 394 13.47 124.01 -18.18
N ALA A 395 13.63 125.30 -17.85
CA ALA A 395 13.97 125.75 -16.51
C ALA A 395 12.81 125.61 -15.50
N ASN A 396 11.60 125.26 -15.96
CA ASN A 396 10.38 125.12 -15.15
C ASN A 396 10.12 126.36 -14.27
N ASP A 397 10.19 127.54 -14.87
CA ASP A 397 10.03 128.85 -14.23
C ASP A 397 10.99 129.11 -13.06
N THR A 398 12.10 128.38 -13.01
CA THR A 398 13.18 128.63 -12.05
C THR A 398 14.28 129.47 -12.67
N GLN A 399 14.97 130.24 -11.82
CA GLN A 399 16.14 131.00 -12.27
C GLN A 399 17.27 130.04 -12.67
N ILE A 400 17.81 130.22 -13.87
CA ILE A 400 19.08 129.62 -14.25
C ILE A 400 20.19 130.48 -13.65
N LYS A 401 20.82 129.98 -12.59
CA LYS A 401 21.96 130.65 -11.94
C LYS A 401 23.27 130.25 -12.63
N ASN A 402 24.32 131.05 -12.44
CA ASN A 402 25.67 130.80 -12.97
C ASN A 402 25.77 130.78 -14.51
N VAL A 403 24.94 131.56 -15.20
CA VAL A 403 25.05 131.78 -16.65
C VAL A 403 26.23 132.73 -16.91
N LYS A 404 27.29 132.22 -17.55
CA LYS A 404 28.43 133.03 -18.01
C LYS A 404 27.95 134.03 -19.07
N ALA A 405 28.63 135.18 -19.19
CA ALA A 405 28.28 136.17 -20.22
C ALA A 405 28.37 135.53 -21.61
N GLY A 406 27.29 135.61 -22.38
CA GLY A 406 27.23 135.10 -23.75
C GLY A 406 28.11 135.92 -24.69
N THR A 407 28.89 135.26 -25.53
CA THR A 407 29.78 135.91 -26.50
C THR A 407 29.33 135.67 -27.94
N ASP A 408 28.65 134.55 -28.19
CA ASP A 408 28.16 134.16 -29.51
C ASP A 408 26.66 134.45 -29.67
N GLY A 409 26.19 134.50 -30.94
CA GLY A 409 24.81 134.92 -31.27
C GLY A 409 23.69 134.01 -30.75
N ASN A 410 24.01 132.81 -30.27
CA ASN A 410 23.08 131.83 -29.74
C ASN A 410 23.26 131.58 -28.24
N ASP A 411 24.15 132.32 -27.58
CA ASP A 411 24.34 132.20 -26.14
C ASP A 411 23.19 132.88 -25.37
N ALA A 412 22.86 132.32 -24.21
CA ALA A 412 22.00 133.01 -23.26
C ALA A 412 22.75 134.20 -22.64
N VAL A 413 22.07 135.35 -22.53
CA VAL A 413 22.60 136.53 -21.84
C VAL A 413 22.28 136.49 -20.34
N ASN A 414 23.19 136.98 -19.51
CA ASN A 414 22.96 137.10 -18.07
C ASN A 414 22.58 138.55 -17.66
N LEU A 415 22.20 138.72 -16.39
CA LEU A 415 21.75 140.02 -15.88
C LEU A 415 22.83 141.11 -15.92
N ASN A 416 24.12 140.75 -15.83
CA ASN A 416 25.21 141.73 -15.92
C ASN A 416 25.29 142.33 -17.33
N GLN A 417 25.19 141.51 -18.38
CA GLN A 417 25.16 142.00 -19.77
C GLN A 417 23.95 142.93 -20.03
N LEU A 418 22.79 142.61 -19.46
CA LEU A 418 21.61 143.48 -19.57
C LEU A 418 21.81 144.81 -18.83
N ASN A 419 22.47 144.79 -17.66
CA ASN A 419 22.79 145.99 -16.89
C ASN A 419 23.84 146.87 -17.59
N GLU A 420 24.81 146.28 -18.29
CA GLU A 420 25.79 147.03 -19.10
C GLU A 420 25.09 147.84 -20.21
N VAL A 421 24.14 147.21 -20.93
CA VAL A 421 23.32 147.91 -21.94
C VAL A 421 22.49 149.05 -21.31
N LYS A 422 21.88 148.80 -20.15
CA LYS A 422 21.08 149.81 -19.41
C LYS A 422 21.93 151.01 -18.96
N ASN A 423 23.17 150.78 -18.55
CA ASN A 423 24.08 151.86 -18.15
C ASN A 423 24.56 152.68 -19.36
N ALA A 424 24.81 152.02 -20.50
CA ALA A 424 25.25 152.68 -21.72
C ALA A 424 24.17 153.60 -22.34
N SER A 425 22.88 153.38 -22.07
CA SER A 425 21.77 154.15 -22.66
C SER A 425 21.50 155.53 -22.01
N ASN A 426 22.35 156.02 -21.10
CA ASN A 426 22.14 157.27 -20.35
C ASN A 426 23.06 158.41 -20.85
N THR A 427 22.47 159.52 -21.32
CA THR A 427 23.21 160.70 -21.82
C THR A 427 23.32 161.79 -20.74
N THR A 428 24.42 162.56 -20.71
CA THR A 428 24.63 163.73 -19.84
C THR A 428 25.05 164.95 -20.66
N VAL A 429 24.57 166.16 -20.29
CA VAL A 429 24.93 167.44 -20.92
C VAL A 429 25.26 168.45 -19.82
N GLU A 430 26.40 169.13 -19.91
CA GLU A 430 26.86 170.11 -18.93
C GLU A 430 27.03 171.51 -19.55
N GLY A 431 26.66 172.55 -18.80
CA GLY A 431 26.82 173.94 -19.20
C GLY A 431 28.20 174.49 -18.82
N SER A 432 28.85 175.20 -19.75
CA SER A 432 30.08 175.95 -19.44
C SER A 432 29.79 177.20 -18.60
N LYS A 433 30.83 177.95 -18.22
CA LYS A 433 30.75 179.05 -17.24
C LYS A 433 29.56 180.02 -17.47
N ASN A 434 29.23 180.30 -18.73
CA ASN A 434 28.19 181.25 -19.16
C ASN A 434 26.87 180.59 -19.62
N ILE A 435 26.76 179.27 -19.50
CA ILE A 435 25.62 178.48 -19.98
C ILE A 435 24.91 177.83 -18.78
N ASN A 436 23.59 177.95 -18.72
CA ASN A 436 22.73 177.14 -17.86
C ASN A 436 22.19 175.95 -18.66
N VAL A 437 22.24 174.75 -18.08
CA VAL A 437 21.63 173.54 -18.63
C VAL A 437 20.59 173.03 -17.64
N ASP A 438 19.32 173.14 -18.01
CA ASP A 438 18.22 172.60 -17.24
C ASP A 438 17.83 171.21 -17.77
N GLN A 439 17.79 170.23 -16.87
CA GLN A 439 17.40 168.86 -17.18
C GLN A 439 15.95 168.61 -16.75
N THR A 440 15.17 167.97 -17.63
CA THR A 440 13.90 167.34 -17.27
C THR A 440 13.94 165.83 -17.57
N VAL A 441 13.31 165.02 -16.73
CA VAL A 441 13.30 163.55 -16.85
C VAL A 441 11.87 163.06 -17.02
N ASP A 442 11.63 162.21 -18.02
CA ASP A 442 10.35 161.55 -18.23
C ASP A 442 10.09 160.49 -17.13
N PRO A 443 8.98 160.57 -16.38
CA PRO A 443 8.75 159.67 -15.25
C PRO A 443 8.56 158.19 -15.64
N ALA A 444 8.09 157.90 -16.86
CA ALA A 444 7.73 156.55 -17.29
C ALA A 444 8.90 155.85 -17.99
N THR A 445 9.56 156.54 -18.92
CA THR A 445 10.67 155.98 -19.72
C THR A 445 12.03 156.24 -19.10
N LYS A 446 12.11 157.15 -18.11
CA LYS A 446 13.36 157.67 -17.52
C LYS A 446 14.28 158.36 -18.54
N ALA A 447 13.79 158.63 -19.75
CA ALA A 447 14.52 159.41 -20.74
C ALA A 447 14.76 160.83 -20.24
N LYS A 448 15.94 161.38 -20.52
CA LYS A 448 16.35 162.72 -20.07
C LYS A 448 16.37 163.69 -21.25
N THR A 449 15.83 164.88 -21.05
CA THR A 449 15.87 166.01 -22.00
C THR A 449 16.63 167.16 -21.37
N TYR A 450 17.52 167.78 -22.15
CA TYR A 450 18.39 168.87 -21.69
C TYR A 450 18.08 170.16 -22.47
N LYS A 451 17.81 171.26 -21.76
CA LYS A 451 17.60 172.61 -22.32
C LYS A 451 18.79 173.50 -21.97
N VAL A 452 19.38 174.17 -22.96
CA VAL A 452 20.64 174.92 -22.83
C VAL A 452 20.41 176.41 -23.11
N ALA A 453 20.80 177.32 -22.19
CA ALA A 453 20.61 178.77 -22.30
C ALA A 453 21.80 179.56 -21.69
N LEU A 454 21.90 180.89 -21.89
CA LEU A 454 22.94 181.74 -21.26
C LEU A 454 22.58 182.13 -19.81
N LYS A 455 23.56 182.49 -18.96
CA LYS A 455 23.34 183.01 -17.59
C LYS A 455 23.18 184.55 -17.60
N ASP A 456 22.20 185.08 -16.89
CA ASP A 456 22.02 186.53 -16.68
C ASP A 456 22.95 187.05 -15.55
N THR A 457 23.53 188.25 -15.71
CA THR A 457 24.36 188.95 -14.68
C THR A 457 23.55 189.70 -13.65
#